data_AF-A0A933J495-F1
#
_entry.id   AF-A0A933J495-F1
#
_cell.length_a   1.000
_cell.length_b   1.000
_cell.length_c   1.000
_cell.angle_alpha   90.00
_cell.angle_beta   90.00
_cell.angle_gamma   90.00
#
_symmetry.space_group_name_H-M   'P 1'
#
loop_
_entity.id
_entity.type
_entity.pdbx_description
1 polymer ?
#
loop_
_entity_poly.entity_id
_entity_poly.type
_entity_poly.pdbx_seq_one_letter_code
_entity_poly.pdbx_strand_id
1 'polypeptide(L)'
;MRYELERLRARAAVQTATEVGQVLRGDVQIEISAAALQELNAQSQAYEAVVTQLRLASSGLAGVSSPAPFALELFRESANAAFGMDWAALDYYLSADDLTIAIVRPNRVTVEQKKLSPYDWAMLDKCVTTDHELRELIYRGTLRGEPASSIGLTYLRRLHDILIPEGLGAG
;
A
#
# COMPACT_ATOMS: atom_id res chain seq x y z
N MET A 1 2.74 -33.53 -11.91
CA MET A 1 2.80 -32.33 -11.05
C MET A 1 3.56 -32.52 -9.73
N ARG A 2 3.18 -33.42 -8.79
CA ARG A 2 3.97 -33.61 -7.53
C ARG A 2 5.42 -34.09 -7.78
N TYR A 3 5.62 -34.92 -8.79
CA TYR A 3 6.92 -35.49 -9.14
C TYR A 3 7.92 -34.47 -9.72
N GLU A 4 7.43 -33.40 -10.35
CA GLU A 4 8.29 -32.33 -10.90
C GLU A 4 8.75 -31.35 -9.82
N LEU A 5 7.88 -31.08 -8.84
CA LEU A 5 8.21 -30.28 -7.66
C LEU A 5 9.27 -30.93 -6.78
N GLU A 6 9.24 -32.26 -6.61
CA GLU A 6 10.28 -33.00 -5.88
C GLU A 6 11.62 -33.01 -6.64
N ARG A 7 11.59 -33.13 -7.97
CA ARG A 7 12.80 -33.03 -8.81
C ARG A 7 13.45 -31.65 -8.72
N LEU A 8 12.66 -30.58 -8.73
CA LEU A 8 13.15 -29.21 -8.60
C LEU A 8 13.73 -28.96 -7.20
N ARG A 9 13.08 -29.46 -6.14
CA ARG A 9 13.61 -29.39 -4.76
C ARG A 9 14.93 -30.15 -4.59
N ALA A 10 15.03 -31.36 -5.15
CA ALA A 10 16.26 -32.15 -5.07
C ALA A 10 17.43 -31.45 -5.80
N ARG A 11 17.16 -30.77 -6.93
CA ARG A 11 18.18 -30.05 -7.69
C ARG A 11 18.65 -28.78 -6.99
N ALA A 12 17.73 -28.04 -6.36
CA ALA A 12 18.05 -26.85 -5.56
C ALA A 12 18.85 -27.21 -4.29
N ALA A 13 18.51 -28.31 -3.62
CA ALA A 13 19.22 -28.77 -2.41
C ALA A 13 20.67 -29.20 -2.71
N VAL A 14 20.92 -29.79 -3.88
CA VAL A 14 22.28 -30.18 -4.32
C VAL A 14 23.14 -28.96 -4.65
N GLN A 15 22.55 -27.87 -5.15
CA GLN A 15 23.29 -26.63 -5.42
C GLN A 15 23.67 -25.91 -4.12
N THR A 16 22.76 -25.85 -3.13
CA THR A 16 23.08 -25.23 -1.83
C THR A 16 24.09 -25.99 -0.99
N ALA A 17 24.20 -27.32 -1.16
CA ALA A 17 25.17 -28.12 -0.42
C ALA A 17 26.60 -28.04 -1.01
N THR A 18 26.75 -27.64 -2.28
CA THR A 18 28.06 -27.64 -2.95
C THR A 18 28.84 -26.33 -2.74
N GLU A 19 28.17 -25.22 -2.40
CA GLU A 19 28.84 -23.91 -2.25
C GLU A 19 29.24 -23.53 -0.82
N VAL A 20 28.80 -24.26 0.21
CA VAL A 20 29.10 -23.92 1.62
C VAL A 20 30.42 -24.57 2.11
N GLY A 21 31.16 -25.22 1.22
CA GLY A 21 32.32 -26.05 1.57
C GLY A 21 33.64 -25.60 0.97
N GLN A 22 34.10 -24.37 1.19
CA GLN A 22 35.55 -24.08 1.24
C GLN A 22 35.85 -22.72 1.90
N VAL A 23 36.44 -22.78 3.10
CA VAL A 23 37.04 -21.62 3.77
C VAL A 23 38.38 -21.32 3.10
N LEU A 24 38.50 -20.18 2.42
CA LEU A 24 39.80 -19.58 2.09
C LEU A 24 39.94 -18.28 2.88
N ARG A 25 40.82 -18.35 3.88
CA ARG A 25 41.30 -17.23 4.68
C ARG A 25 42.26 -16.41 3.80
N GLY A 26 41.78 -15.28 3.30
CA GLY A 26 42.57 -14.29 2.55
C GLY A 26 41.72 -13.04 2.38
N ASP A 27 42.31 -11.86 2.56
CA ASP A 27 41.63 -10.58 2.43
C ASP A 27 41.01 -10.45 1.03
N VAL A 28 39.69 -10.63 0.94
CA VAL A 28 38.94 -10.34 -0.29
C VAL A 28 38.29 -8.98 -0.08
N GLN A 29 38.88 -7.94 -0.71
CA GLN A 29 38.12 -6.75 -1.06
C GLN A 29 37.04 -7.21 -2.06
N ILE A 30 35.82 -7.36 -1.57
CA ILE A 30 34.67 -7.71 -2.40
C ILE A 30 34.32 -6.47 -3.22
N GLU A 31 34.88 -6.35 -4.43
CA GLU A 31 34.36 -5.45 -5.45
C GLU A 31 33.00 -6.00 -5.91
N ILE A 32 31.93 -5.60 -5.23
CA ILE A 32 30.57 -5.92 -5.65
C ILE A 32 30.32 -5.16 -6.97
N SER A 33 30.34 -5.86 -8.08
CA SER A 33 30.11 -5.26 -9.40
C SER A 33 28.68 -4.72 -9.50
N ALA A 34 28.50 -3.57 -10.17
CA ALA A 34 27.17 -2.99 -10.39
C ALA A 34 26.20 -3.96 -11.11
N ALA A 35 26.74 -4.86 -11.93
CA ALA A 35 25.98 -5.93 -12.58
C ALA A 35 25.42 -6.95 -11.57
N ALA A 36 26.22 -7.36 -10.58
CA ALA A 36 25.76 -8.26 -9.52
C ALA A 36 24.66 -7.62 -8.65
N LEU A 37 24.74 -6.31 -8.39
CA LEU A 37 23.67 -5.57 -7.69
C LEU A 37 22.39 -5.47 -8.52
N GLN A 38 22.49 -5.26 -9.83
CA GLN A 38 21.33 -5.26 -10.73
C GLN A 38 20.66 -6.63 -10.78
N GLU A 39 21.46 -7.70 -10.86
CA GLU A 39 20.94 -9.07 -10.89
C GLU A 39 20.26 -9.45 -9.57
N LEU A 40 20.84 -9.06 -8.43
CA LEU A 40 20.23 -9.23 -7.11
C LEU A 40 18.89 -8.48 -7.01
N ASN A 41 18.83 -7.24 -7.51
CA ASN A 41 17.60 -6.44 -7.48
C ASN A 41 16.51 -7.05 -8.37
N ALA A 42 16.87 -7.52 -9.57
CA ALA A 42 15.95 -8.23 -10.46
C ALA A 42 15.41 -9.52 -9.82
N GLN A 43 16.28 -10.27 -9.12
CA GLN A 43 15.87 -11.47 -8.37
C GLN A 43 14.95 -11.13 -7.18
N SER A 44 15.23 -10.05 -6.46
CA SER A 44 14.38 -9.56 -5.36
C SER A 44 12.98 -9.19 -5.85
N GLN A 45 12.89 -8.46 -6.97
CA GLN A 45 11.62 -8.08 -7.59
C GLN A 45 10.83 -9.30 -8.07
N ALA A 46 11.50 -10.28 -8.67
CA ALA A 46 10.88 -11.54 -9.09
C ALA A 46 10.35 -12.33 -7.88
N TYR A 47 11.10 -12.37 -6.78
CA TYR A 47 10.69 -13.02 -5.54
C TYR A 47 9.46 -12.34 -4.93
N GLU A 48 9.45 -11.01 -4.83
CA GLU A 48 8.31 -10.24 -4.32
C GLU A 48 7.04 -10.45 -5.15
N ALA A 49 7.18 -10.52 -6.48
CA ALA A 49 6.06 -10.84 -7.37
C ALA A 49 5.46 -12.23 -7.08
N VAL A 50 6.31 -13.25 -6.87
CA VAL A 50 5.86 -14.61 -6.54
C VAL A 50 5.20 -14.66 -5.16
N VAL A 51 5.77 -14.00 -4.15
CA VAL A 51 5.17 -13.92 -2.80
C VAL A 51 3.81 -13.24 -2.86
N THR A 52 3.69 -12.16 -3.64
CA THR A 52 2.43 -11.44 -3.84
C THR A 52 1.39 -12.32 -4.52
N GLN A 53 1.75 -13.03 -5.58
CA GLN A 53 0.87 -13.99 -6.26
C GLN A 53 0.39 -15.11 -5.33
N LEU A 54 1.28 -15.66 -4.50
CA LEU A 54 0.92 -16.69 -3.53
C LEU A 54 -0.02 -16.18 -2.46
N ARG A 55 0.20 -14.94 -1.97
CA ARG A 55 -0.71 -14.29 -1.01
C ARG A 55 -2.10 -14.05 -1.62
N LEU A 56 -2.17 -13.53 -2.84
CA LEU A 56 -3.43 -13.31 -3.56
C LEU A 56 -4.19 -14.62 -3.84
N ALA A 57 -3.47 -15.68 -4.20
CA ALA A 57 -4.05 -17.01 -4.38
C ALA A 57 -4.62 -17.58 -3.07
N SER A 58 -3.94 -17.33 -1.94
CA SER A 58 -4.40 -17.78 -0.62
C SER A 58 -5.59 -16.98 -0.06
N SER A 59 -5.81 -15.74 -0.53
CA SER A 59 -6.88 -14.86 -0.06
C SER A 59 -8.17 -14.92 -0.89
N GLY A 60 -8.29 -15.86 -1.82
CA GLY A 60 -9.47 -16.00 -2.69
C GLY A 60 -9.54 -14.97 -3.83
N LEU A 61 -8.47 -14.20 -4.07
CA LEU A 61 -8.35 -13.20 -5.15
C LEU A 61 -7.64 -13.79 -6.40
N ALA A 62 -7.74 -15.10 -6.61
CA ALA A 62 -7.11 -15.78 -7.74
C ALA A 62 -7.67 -15.23 -9.08
N GLY A 63 -6.78 -14.73 -9.94
CA GLY A 63 -7.14 -14.21 -11.27
C GLY A 63 -7.24 -12.69 -11.38
N VAL A 64 -7.08 -11.94 -10.28
CA VAL A 64 -6.86 -10.49 -10.36
C VAL A 64 -5.43 -10.26 -10.89
N SER A 65 -5.29 -9.50 -11.99
CA SER A 65 -3.98 -9.11 -12.50
C SER A 65 -3.23 -8.44 -11.34
N SER A 66 -2.07 -8.99 -10.96
CA SER A 66 -1.24 -8.33 -9.96
C SER A 66 -0.91 -6.95 -10.53
N PRO A 67 -1.36 -5.84 -9.91
CA PRO A 67 -0.91 -4.53 -10.35
C PRO A 67 0.62 -4.51 -10.28
N ALA A 68 1.25 -3.72 -11.14
CA ALA A 68 2.69 -3.49 -11.03
C ALA A 68 3.00 -3.08 -9.58
N PRO A 69 4.06 -3.63 -8.96
CA PRO A 69 4.40 -3.28 -7.59
C PRO A 69 4.53 -1.76 -7.50
N PHE A 70 3.81 -1.16 -6.55
CA PHE A 70 3.91 0.26 -6.30
C PHE A 70 5.37 0.58 -5.94
N ALA A 71 6.05 1.31 -6.83
CA ALA A 71 7.44 1.69 -6.64
C ALA A 71 7.54 2.83 -5.62
N LEU A 72 7.42 2.47 -4.33
CA LEU A 72 7.39 3.39 -3.21
C LEU A 72 8.55 4.39 -3.22
N GLU A 73 9.76 3.92 -3.55
CA GLU A 73 10.94 4.78 -3.56
C GLU A 73 10.92 5.77 -4.74
N LEU A 74 10.48 5.36 -5.93
CA LEU A 74 10.30 6.27 -7.07
C LEU A 74 9.22 7.33 -6.78
N PHE A 75 8.14 6.91 -6.12
CA PHE A 75 7.10 7.83 -5.67
C PHE A 75 7.66 8.86 -4.69
N ARG A 76 8.45 8.43 -3.69
CA ARG A 76 9.11 9.31 -2.73
C ARG A 76 10.10 10.26 -3.37
N GLU A 77 10.95 9.78 -4.27
CA GLU A 77 11.90 10.62 -4.99
C GLU A 77 11.17 11.74 -5.75
N SER A 78 10.10 11.38 -6.45
CA SER A 78 9.27 12.33 -7.20
C SER A 78 8.56 13.33 -6.28
N ALA A 79 7.97 12.86 -5.18
CA ALA A 79 7.28 13.70 -4.21
C ALA A 79 8.26 14.61 -3.45
N ASN A 80 9.45 14.13 -3.10
CA ASN A 80 10.48 14.92 -2.46
C ASN A 80 11.01 16.02 -3.39
N ALA A 81 11.14 15.73 -4.68
CA ALA A 81 11.53 16.73 -5.67
C ALA A 81 10.47 17.83 -5.85
N ALA A 82 9.18 17.49 -5.73
CA ALA A 82 8.08 18.44 -5.93
C ALA A 82 7.71 19.23 -4.65
N PHE A 83 7.73 18.57 -3.49
CA PHE A 83 7.16 19.09 -2.23
C PHE A 83 8.20 19.16 -1.09
N GLY A 84 9.46 18.82 -1.34
CA GLY A 84 10.49 18.76 -0.31
C GLY A 84 10.23 17.65 0.70
N MET A 85 10.49 17.90 1.98
CA MET A 85 10.36 16.90 3.05
C MET A 85 9.08 17.05 3.88
N ASP A 86 8.16 17.92 3.46
CA ASP A 86 6.94 18.23 4.19
C ASP A 86 5.70 17.80 3.40
N TRP A 87 5.53 16.48 3.28
CA TRP A 87 4.36 15.90 2.65
C TRP A 87 3.96 14.58 3.32
N ALA A 88 2.70 14.23 3.16
CA ALA A 88 2.18 12.91 3.45
C ALA A 88 1.22 12.50 2.34
N ALA A 89 1.31 11.24 1.90
CA ALA A 89 0.34 10.62 1.02
C ALA A 89 -0.42 9.54 1.78
N LEU A 90 -1.72 9.48 1.55
CA LEU A 90 -2.63 8.56 2.23
C LEU A 90 -3.17 7.56 1.20
N ASP A 91 -3.01 6.28 1.51
CA ASP A 91 -3.65 5.19 0.78
C ASP A 91 -4.61 4.46 1.72
N TYR A 92 -5.77 4.08 1.19
CA TYR A 92 -6.91 3.63 1.97
C TYR A 92 -7.36 2.25 1.51
N TYR A 93 -7.45 1.33 2.46
CA TYR A 93 -8.07 0.03 2.25
C TYR A 93 -9.25 -0.13 3.21
N LEU A 94 -10.43 -0.30 2.64
CA LEU A 94 -11.67 -0.46 3.39
C LEU A 94 -12.12 -1.92 3.33
N SER A 95 -12.22 -2.55 4.50
CA SER A 95 -12.81 -3.88 4.68
C SER A 95 -14.20 -3.75 5.31
N ALA A 96 -14.87 -4.86 5.62
CA ALA A 96 -16.24 -4.83 6.17
C ALA A 96 -16.34 -4.12 7.54
N ASP A 97 -15.33 -4.26 8.40
CA ASP A 97 -15.36 -3.71 9.76
C ASP A 97 -14.24 -2.69 10.03
N ASP A 98 -13.17 -2.71 9.23
CA ASP A 98 -11.96 -1.94 9.46
C ASP A 98 -11.58 -1.06 8.26
N LEU A 99 -11.17 0.16 8.56
CA LEU A 99 -10.45 1.06 7.66
C LEU A 99 -8.96 1.00 7.97
N THR A 100 -8.15 0.61 6.98
CA THR A 100 -6.69 0.68 7.05
C THR A 100 -6.21 1.90 6.26
N ILE A 101 -5.39 2.73 6.90
CA ILE A 101 -4.80 3.93 6.32
C ILE A 101 -3.28 3.76 6.29
N ALA A 102 -2.71 3.60 5.10
CA ALA A 102 -1.27 3.65 4.91
C ALA A 102 -0.85 5.11 4.73
N ILE A 103 0.06 5.55 5.61
CA ILE A 103 0.56 6.92 5.65
C ILE A 103 2.00 6.89 5.15
N VAL A 104 2.19 7.35 3.92
CA VAL A 104 3.50 7.46 3.28
C VAL A 104 4.05 8.85 3.55
N ARG A 105 5.27 8.91 4.07
CA ARG A 105 6.05 10.12 4.31
C ARG A 105 7.40 10.02 3.58
N PRO A 106 8.16 11.13 3.48
CA PRO A 106 9.45 11.17 2.78
C PRO A 106 10.43 10.06 3.12
N ASN A 107 10.45 9.61 4.39
CA ASN A 107 11.45 8.66 4.90
C ASN A 107 10.84 7.47 5.68
N ARG A 108 9.51 7.37 5.77
CA ARG A 108 8.84 6.30 6.53
C ARG A 108 7.47 5.98 5.96
N VAL A 109 7.01 4.76 6.21
CA VAL A 109 5.60 4.38 6.04
C VAL A 109 5.09 3.94 7.39
N THR A 110 3.92 4.42 7.76
CA THR A 110 3.19 3.95 8.95
C THR A 110 1.81 3.50 8.53
N VAL A 111 1.22 2.56 9.25
CA VAL A 111 -0.13 2.08 8.98
C VAL A 111 -0.98 2.31 10.22
N GLU A 112 -2.16 2.90 10.04
CA GLU A 112 -3.17 3.06 11.07
C GLU A 112 -4.39 2.21 10.72
N GLN A 113 -4.98 1.55 11.72
CA GLN A 113 -6.20 0.78 11.56
C GLN A 113 -7.28 1.34 12.47
N LYS A 114 -8.44 1.65 11.90
CA LYS A 114 -9.61 2.17 12.60
C LYS A 114 -10.77 1.21 12.43
N LYS A 115 -11.39 0.81 13.55
CA LYS A 115 -12.68 0.14 13.54
C LYS A 115 -13.77 1.15 13.22
N LEU A 116 -14.59 0.85 12.21
CA LEU A 116 -15.71 1.71 11.86
C LEU A 116 -16.95 1.29 12.63
N SER A 117 -17.58 2.25 13.31
CA SER A 117 -18.88 2.02 13.93
C SER A 117 -19.99 1.96 12.86
N PRO A 118 -21.17 1.41 13.17
CA PRO A 118 -22.33 1.47 12.27
C PRO A 118 -22.70 2.91 11.88
N TYR A 119 -22.45 3.88 12.79
CA TYR A 119 -22.63 5.29 12.52
C TYR A 119 -21.64 5.81 11.46
N ASP A 120 -20.36 5.40 11.54
CA ASP A 120 -19.33 5.79 10.57
C ASP A 120 -19.64 5.27 9.17
N TRP A 121 -20.10 4.02 9.09
CA TRP A 121 -20.58 3.43 7.86
C TRP A 121 -21.74 4.21 7.24
N ALA A 122 -22.74 4.58 8.05
CA ALA A 122 -23.86 5.39 7.57
C ALA A 122 -23.40 6.78 7.07
N MET A 123 -22.41 7.40 7.72
CA MET A 123 -21.86 8.68 7.27
C MET A 123 -21.09 8.54 5.95
N LEU A 124 -20.23 7.51 5.82
CA LEU A 124 -19.49 7.22 4.60
C LEU A 124 -20.45 6.95 3.42
N ASP A 125 -21.48 6.14 3.62
CA ASP A 125 -22.51 5.83 2.63
C ASP A 125 -23.16 7.11 2.06
N LYS A 126 -23.51 8.06 2.94
CA LYS A 126 -24.08 9.35 2.52
C LYS A 126 -23.09 10.18 1.73
N CYS A 127 -21.80 10.08 2.01
CA CYS A 127 -20.78 10.87 1.31
C CYS A 127 -20.37 10.27 -0.03
N VAL A 128 -20.45 8.94 -0.20
CA VAL A 128 -20.17 8.28 -1.48
C VAL A 128 -21.38 8.22 -2.41
N THR A 129 -22.53 8.73 -1.97
CA THR A 129 -23.75 8.75 -2.77
C THR A 129 -23.57 9.42 -4.13
N THR A 130 -24.31 8.92 -5.12
CA THR A 130 -24.42 9.51 -6.46
C THR A 130 -25.62 10.44 -6.60
N ASP A 131 -26.46 10.56 -5.56
CA ASP A 131 -27.61 11.47 -5.55
C ASP A 131 -27.14 12.93 -5.63
N HIS A 132 -27.65 13.65 -6.63
CA HIS A 132 -27.22 15.01 -6.92
C HIS A 132 -27.56 15.99 -5.78
N GLU A 133 -28.78 15.92 -5.25
CA GLU A 133 -29.26 16.86 -4.22
C GLU A 133 -28.51 16.64 -2.90
N LEU A 134 -28.27 15.37 -2.53
CA LEU A 134 -27.53 15.04 -1.32
C LEU A 134 -26.05 15.43 -1.44
N ARG A 135 -25.42 15.24 -2.61
CA ARG A 135 -24.04 15.71 -2.85
C ARG A 135 -23.94 17.23 -2.79
N GLU A 136 -24.89 17.94 -3.39
CA GLU A 136 -24.96 19.39 -3.31
C GLU A 136 -25.06 19.86 -1.86
N LEU A 137 -25.96 19.23 -1.08
CA LEU A 137 -26.14 19.54 0.34
C LEU A 137 -24.86 19.28 1.15
N ILE A 138 -24.19 18.15 0.92
CA ILE A 138 -23.00 17.75 1.71
C ILE A 138 -21.79 18.60 1.33
N TYR A 139 -21.47 18.71 0.04
CA TYR A 139 -20.21 19.29 -0.43
C TYR A 139 -20.29 20.78 -0.74
N ARG A 140 -21.48 21.32 -1.03
CA ARG A 140 -21.68 22.73 -1.37
C ARG A 140 -22.52 23.48 -0.35
N GLY A 141 -23.16 22.79 0.61
CA GLY A 141 -24.03 23.42 1.61
C GLY A 141 -25.27 24.07 1.02
N THR A 142 -25.68 23.64 -0.18
CA THR A 142 -26.79 24.20 -0.94
C THR A 142 -27.76 23.10 -1.37
N LEU A 143 -29.00 23.47 -1.65
CA LEU A 143 -30.00 22.57 -2.23
C LEU A 143 -30.68 23.32 -3.39
N ARG A 144 -30.46 22.84 -4.61
CA ARG A 144 -30.96 23.49 -5.84
C ARG A 144 -30.47 24.94 -5.97
N GLY A 145 -29.22 25.19 -5.58
CA GLY A 145 -28.56 26.49 -5.64
C GLY A 145 -28.83 27.43 -4.46
N GLU A 146 -29.79 27.09 -3.58
CA GLU A 146 -30.12 27.91 -2.42
C GLU A 146 -29.36 27.43 -1.18
N PRO A 147 -28.90 28.34 -0.29
CA PRO A 147 -28.28 27.95 0.97
C PRO A 147 -29.19 27.01 1.78
N ALA A 148 -28.63 25.89 2.21
CA ALA A 148 -29.34 24.87 2.95
C ALA A 148 -28.78 24.71 4.37
N SER A 149 -29.30 23.74 5.12
CA SER A 149 -28.84 23.47 6.48
C SER A 149 -27.34 23.13 6.50
N SER A 150 -26.67 23.46 7.62
CA SER A 150 -25.25 23.16 7.83
C SER A 150 -24.95 21.67 8.06
N ILE A 151 -25.91 20.78 7.78
CA ILE A 151 -25.75 19.34 8.03
C ILE A 151 -24.61 18.73 7.21
N GLY A 152 -24.34 19.28 6.02
CA GLY A 152 -23.18 18.92 5.20
C GLY A 152 -21.86 19.05 5.96
N LEU A 153 -21.69 20.10 6.77
CA LEU A 153 -20.49 20.29 7.59
C LEU A 153 -20.32 19.19 8.64
N THR A 154 -21.42 18.66 9.18
CA THR A 154 -21.36 17.53 10.12
C THR A 154 -20.82 16.27 9.43
N TYR A 155 -21.31 15.97 8.23
CA TYR A 155 -20.80 14.85 7.43
C TYR A 155 -19.32 15.02 7.10
N LEU A 156 -18.93 16.20 6.61
CA LEU A 156 -17.54 16.48 6.22
C LEU A 156 -16.59 16.46 7.42
N ARG A 157 -17.00 16.99 8.58
CA ARG A 157 -16.21 16.91 9.81
C ARG A 157 -16.01 15.47 10.24
N ARG A 158 -17.07 14.66 10.23
CA ARG A 158 -16.96 13.25 10.59
C ARG A 158 -16.07 12.48 9.61
N LEU A 159 -16.21 12.74 8.31
CA LEU A 159 -15.32 12.21 7.27
C LEU A 159 -13.85 12.55 7.54
N HIS A 160 -13.57 13.81 7.88
CA HIS A 160 -12.23 14.25 8.22
C HIS A 160 -11.68 13.46 9.41
N ASP A 161 -12.45 13.31 10.49
CA ASP A 161 -12.04 12.55 11.68
C ASP A 161 -11.77 11.06 11.38
N ILE A 162 -12.53 10.49 10.45
CA ILE A 162 -12.36 9.09 10.02
C ILE A 162 -11.12 8.96 9.12
N LEU A 163 -11.03 9.77 8.06
CA LEU A 163 -10.07 9.57 6.97
C LEU A 163 -8.72 10.24 7.18
N ILE A 164 -8.61 11.25 8.03
CA ILE A 164 -7.35 11.97 8.25
C ILE A 164 -6.76 11.53 9.60
N PRO A 165 -5.59 10.86 9.60
CA PRO A 165 -4.85 10.53 10.81
C PRO A 165 -4.53 11.76 11.67
N GLU A 166 -4.58 11.59 12.99
CA GLU A 166 -4.18 12.64 13.92
C GLU A 166 -2.72 13.05 13.69
N GLY A 167 -2.43 14.35 13.75
CA GLY A 167 -1.08 14.88 13.55
C GLY A 167 -0.66 15.07 12.09
N LEU A 168 -1.53 14.84 11.11
CA LEU A 168 -1.34 15.27 9.72
C LEU A 168 -2.02 16.61 9.38
N GLY A 169 -2.92 17.10 10.25
CA GLY A 169 -3.75 18.28 10.01
C GLY A 169 -3.32 19.56 10.73
N ALA A 170 -2.07 19.67 11.17
CA ALA A 170 -1.56 20.90 11.80
C ALA A 170 -0.79 21.75 10.77
N GLY A 171 -1.53 22.48 9.95
CA GLY A 171 -1.06 23.53 9.05
C GLY A 171 -2.06 24.68 9.05
#